data_AF-A0A7W4CYL4-F1
#
_entry.id   AF-A0A7W4CYL4-F1
#
_cell.length_a   1.000
_cell.length_b   1.000
_cell.length_c   1.000
_cell.angle_alpha   90.00
_cell.angle_beta   90.00
_cell.angle_gamma   90.00
#
_symmetry.space_group_name_H-M   'P 1'
#
loop_
_entity.id
_entity.type
_entity.pdbx_description
1 polymer ?
#
loop_
_entity_poly.entity_id
_entity_poly.type
_entity_poly.pdbx_seq_one_letter_code
_entity_poly.pdbx_strand_id
1 'polypeptide(L)' 'MPNSDPLKVRNVSVRLPDDAFETLASVARVDGVTMGEVIRQALAQYAVTRRSAEDWPEKVRALQRQLEAVLPPPQ' A
#
# COMPACT_ATOMS: atom_id res chain seq x y z
N MET A 1 -14.02 -25.09 10.82
CA MET A 1 -12.80 -24.97 10.01
C MET A 1 -12.63 -23.50 9.66
N PRO A 2 -11.49 -22.84 9.93
CA PRO A 2 -11.33 -21.45 9.55
C PRO A 2 -11.29 -21.34 8.02
N ASN A 3 -12.19 -20.55 7.46
CA ASN A 3 -12.24 -20.22 6.04
C ASN A 3 -10.90 -19.57 5.65
N SER A 4 -10.02 -20.34 5.04
CA SER A 4 -8.78 -19.83 4.47
C SER A 4 -9.10 -19.35 3.07
N ASP A 5 -9.79 -18.21 2.97
CA ASP A 5 -9.92 -17.51 1.70
C ASP A 5 -8.49 -17.20 1.21
N PRO A 6 -8.07 -17.69 0.04
CA PRO A 6 -6.73 -17.41 -0.45
C PRO A 6 -6.58 -15.90 -0.57
N LEU A 7 -5.52 -15.35 0.04
CA LEU A 7 -5.14 -13.94 -0.10
C LEU A 7 -5.27 -13.54 -1.57
N LYS A 8 -6.21 -12.64 -1.86
CA LYS A 8 -6.49 -12.23 -3.24
C LYS A 8 -5.33 -11.37 -3.74
N VAL A 9 -4.31 -12.01 -4.29
CA VAL A 9 -3.14 -11.33 -4.86
C VAL A 9 -3.52 -10.71 -6.20
N ARG A 10 -3.19 -9.43 -6.37
CA ARG A 10 -3.32 -8.72 -7.64
C ARG A 10 -1.94 -8.28 -8.11
N ASN A 11 -1.59 -8.60 -9.35
CA ASN A 11 -0.37 -8.11 -9.98
C ASN A 11 -0.63 -6.73 -10.58
N VAL A 12 0.26 -5.78 -10.29
CA VAL A 12 0.20 -4.40 -10.79
C VAL A 12 1.55 -4.07 -11.40
N SER A 13 1.54 -3.47 -12.59
CA SER A 13 2.75 -2.92 -13.21
C SER A 13 2.90 -1.46 -12.80
N VAL A 14 4.08 -1.10 -12.28
CA VAL A 14 4.41 0.28 -11.90
C VAL A 14 5.63 0.73 -12.69
N ARG A 15 5.66 2.01 -13.06
CA ARG A 15 6.85 2.65 -13.63
C ARG A 15 7.56 3.41 -12.52
N LEU A 16 8.87 3.24 -12.45
CA LEU A 16 9.72 3.93 -11.49
C LEU A 16 10.70 4.83 -12.24
N PRO A 17 11.11 5.96 -11.65
CA PRO A 17 12.32 6.66 -12.05
C PRO A 17 13.54 5.72 -12.00
N ASP A 18 14.52 5.95 -12.88
CA ASP A 18 15.70 5.09 -13.01
C ASP A 18 16.48 4.99 -11.69
N ASP A 19 16.65 6.10 -10.97
CA ASP A 19 17.34 6.15 -9.67
C ASP A 19 16.64 5.30 -8.60
N ALA A 20 15.31 5.35 -8.57
CA ALA A 20 14.50 4.55 -7.66
C ALA A 20 14.57 3.06 -8.02
N PHE A 21 14.62 2.73 -9.32
CA PHE A 21 14.80 1.36 -9.79
C PHE A 21 16.16 0.78 -9.39
N GLU A 22 17.25 1.53 -9.61
CA GLU A 22 18.61 1.12 -9.26
C GLU A 22 18.75 0.92 -7.75
N THR A 23 18.15 1.81 -6.95
CA THR A 23 18.12 1.68 -5.49
C THR A 23 17.39 0.40 -5.07
N LEU A 24 16.20 0.16 -5.63
CA LEU A 24 15.40 -1.02 -5.34
C LEU A 24 16.12 -2.32 -5.74
N ALA A 25 16.77 -2.34 -6.89
CA ALA A 25 17.53 -3.48 -7.38
C ALA A 25 18.75 -3.75 -6.50
N SER A 26 19.44 -2.70 -6.06
CA SER A 26 20.59 -2.79 -5.17
C SER A 26 20.21 -3.38 -3.81
N VAL A 27 19.15 -2.89 -3.18
CA VAL A 27 18.64 -3.42 -1.90
C VAL A 27 18.25 -4.90 -2.04
N ALA A 28 17.46 -5.22 -3.07
CA ALA A 28 17.03 -6.59 -3.31
C ALA A 28 18.23 -7.55 -3.48
N ARG A 29 19.28 -7.09 -4.18
CA ARG A 29 20.51 -7.86 -4.39
C ARG A 29 21.31 -8.05 -3.10
N VAL A 30 21.48 -7.01 -2.30
CA VAL A 30 22.23 -7.08 -1.03
C VAL A 30 21.54 -8.02 -0.04
N ASP A 31 20.21 -7.96 0.03
CA ASP A 31 19.42 -8.76 0.98
C ASP A 31 19.08 -10.16 0.45
N GLY A 32 19.45 -10.47 -0.81
CA GLY A 32 19.19 -11.78 -1.42
C GLY A 32 17.69 -12.07 -1.63
N VAL A 33 16.87 -11.03 -1.79
CA VAL A 33 15.41 -11.13 -1.95
C VAL A 33 14.96 -10.61 -3.32
N THR A 34 13.68 -10.81 -3.66
CA THR A 34 13.11 -10.23 -4.87
C THR A 34 12.78 -8.75 -4.68
N MET A 35 12.85 -7.95 -5.75
CA MET A 35 12.40 -6.54 -5.71
C MET A 35 10.96 -6.41 -5.22
N GLY A 36 10.09 -7.37 -5.56
CA GLY A 36 8.70 -7.40 -5.07
C GLY A 36 8.59 -7.58 -3.55
N GLU A 37 9.53 -8.32 -2.94
CA GLU A 37 9.59 -8.46 -1.47
C GLU A 37 10.00 -7.14 -0.82
N VAL A 38 11.01 -6.47 -1.37
CA VAL A 38 11.42 -5.13 -0.89
C VAL A 38 10.27 -4.14 -0.99
N ILE A 39 9.51 -4.14 -2.09
CA ILE A 39 8.31 -3.30 -2.25
C ILE A 39 7.26 -3.64 -1.18
N ARG A 40 7.00 -4.93 -0.91
CA ARG A 40 6.03 -5.35 0.12
C ARG A 40 6.43 -4.84 1.51
N GLN A 41 7.70 -4.97 1.87
CA GLN A 41 8.22 -4.49 3.15
C GLN A 41 8.15 -2.96 3.26
N ALA A 42 8.56 -2.25 2.21
CA ALA A 42 8.47 -0.79 2.16
C ALA A 42 7.01 -0.31 2.29
N LEU A 43 6.06 -0.97 1.64
CA LEU A 43 4.64 -0.67 1.75
C LEU A 43 4.10 -0.94 3.16
N ALA A 44 4.49 -2.05 3.79
CA ALA A 44 4.08 -2.37 5.15
C ALA A 44 4.59 -1.30 6.13
N GLN A 45 5.86 -0.92 6.01
CA GLN A 45 6.47 0.13 6.83
C GLN A 45 5.79 1.48 6.61
N TYR A 46 5.60 1.88 5.34
CA TYR A 46 4.91 3.11 4.99
C TYR A 46 3.48 3.15 5.54
N ALA A 47 2.74 2.04 5.45
CA ALA A 47 1.38 1.94 5.97
C ALA A 47 1.34 2.10 7.50
N VAL A 48 2.29 1.50 8.22
CA VAL A 48 2.41 1.66 9.68
C VAL A 48 2.69 3.12 10.02
N THR A 49 3.75 3.71 9.44
CA THR A 49 4.11 5.11 9.68
C THR A 49 2.97 6.07 9.35
N ARG A 50 2.27 5.83 8.24
CA ARG A 50 1.17 6.69 7.80
C ARG A 50 -0.06 6.58 8.70
N ARG A 51 -0.40 5.38 9.18
CA ARG A 51 -1.52 5.16 10.13
C ARG A 51 -1.23 5.73 11.51
N SER A 52 0.03 5.73 11.92
CA SER A 52 0.47 6.34 13.18
C SER A 52 0.59 7.87 13.11
N ALA A 53 0.42 8.48 11.93
CA ALA A 53 0.42 9.93 11.82
C ALA A 53 -0.84 10.54 12.44
N GLU A 54 -0.67 11.62 13.21
CA GLU A 54 -1.76 12.29 13.95
C GLU A 54 -2.91 12.76 13.04
N ASP A 55 -2.59 13.11 11.78
CA ASP A 55 -3.54 13.58 10.78
C ASP A 55 -4.34 12.46 10.08
N TRP A 56 -3.98 11.20 10.30
CA TRP A 56 -4.58 10.06 9.60
C TRP A 56 -6.09 9.91 9.85
N PRO A 57 -6.59 9.93 11.10
CA PRO A 57 -8.02 9.80 11.37
C PRO A 57 -8.85 10.93 10.75
N GLU A 58 -8.31 12.15 10.73
CA GLU A 58 -9.00 13.30 10.15
C GLU A 58 -9.08 13.20 8.62
N LYS A 59 -8.00 12.78 7.95
CA LYS A 59 -8.01 12.54 6.51
C LYS A 59 -8.97 11.42 6.10
N VAL A 60 -9.03 10.34 6.88
CA VAL A 60 -10.00 9.26 6.65
C VAL A 60 -11.44 9.78 6.79
N ARG A 61 -11.75 10.54 7.85
CA ARG A 61 -13.09 11.12 8.05
C ARG A 61 -13.46 12.14 6.98
N ALA A 62 -12.51 12.95 6.50
CA ALA A 62 -12.75 13.88 5.41
C ALA A 62 -13.11 13.15 4.10
N LEU A 63 -12.37 12.08 3.76
CA LEU A 63 -12.64 11.25 2.59
C LEU A 63 -13.99 10.52 2.70
N GLN A 64 -14.35 10.02 3.88
CA GLN A 64 -15.65 9.38 4.11
C GLN A 64 -16.80 10.37 3.89
N ARG A 65 -16.70 11.59 4.43
CA ARG A 65 -17.70 12.66 4.19
C ARG A 65 -17.83 13.01 2.71
N GLN A 66 -16.71 13.10 1.99
CA GLN A 66 -16.73 13.34 0.55
C GLN A 66 -17.39 12.19 -0.22
N LEU A 67 -17.14 10.95 0.20
CA LEU A 67 -17.74 9.79 -0.43
C LEU A 67 -19.25 9.73 -0.18
N GLU A 68 -19.70 9.95 1.06
CA GLU A 68 -21.12 10.02 1.41
C GLU A 68 -21.86 11.13 0.65
N ALA A 69 -21.20 12.26 0.40
CA ALA A 69 -21.79 13.35 -0.38
C ALA A 69 -21.98 13.02 -1.87
N VAL A 70 -21.21 12.05 -2.39
CA VAL A 70 -21.24 11.66 -3.82
C VAL A 70 -22.06 10.38 -4.04
N LEU A 71 -22.23 9.56 -3.00
CA LEU A 71 -23.03 8.35 -3.09
C LEU A 71 -24.53 8.71 -3.15
N PRO A 72 -25.30 8.13 -4.08
CA PRO A 72 -26.75 8.25 -4.06
C PRO A 72 -27.29 7.64 -2.76
N PRO A 73 -28.41 8.16 -2.23
CA PRO A 73 -28.96 7.69 -0.97
C PRO A 73 -29.22 6.18 -1.01
N PRO A 74 -29.00 5.46 0.09
CA PRO A 74 -29.31 4.03 0.15
C PRO A 74 -30.80 3.84 -0.15
N GLN A 75 -31.08 2.98 -1.13
CA GLN A 75 -32.43 2.52 -1.50
C GLN A 75 -32.99 1.59 -0.43
#